data_AF-A0A8S2SB75-F1
#
_entry.id   AF-A0A8S2SB75-F1
#
_cell.length_a   1.000
_cell.length_b   1.000
_cell.length_c   1.000
_cell.angle_alpha   90.00
_cell.angle_beta   90.00
_cell.angle_gamma   90.00
#
_symmetry.space_group_name_H-M   'P 1'
#
loop_
_entity.id
_entity.type
_entity.pdbx_description
1 polymer ?
#
loop_
_entity_poly.entity_id
_entity_poly.type
_entity_poly.pdbx_seq_one_letter_code
_entity_poly.pdbx_strand_id
1 'polypeptide(L)'
;RQYKYLHHTKSQLRGRQFWFYHHHHDDTDPRKINLSFPEAYKWMGNFDKEKNPAKYAARMALCFTSTTATVQVPEDKVLIGADIEINVN
;
A
#
# COMPACT_ATOMS: atom_id res chain seq x y z
N ARG A 1 20.60 12.24 0.90
CA ARG A 1 19.56 11.38 0.29
C ARG A 1 18.37 12.27 -0.10
N GLN A 2 17.88 12.19 -1.34
CA GLN A 2 16.72 12.94 -1.78
C GLN A 2 15.44 12.15 -1.50
N TYR A 3 14.59 12.66 -0.63
CA TYR A 3 13.32 12.05 -0.27
C TYR A 3 12.19 12.70 -1.07
N LYS A 4 11.32 11.88 -1.66
CA LYS A 4 10.11 12.31 -2.37
C LYS A 4 8.90 12.01 -1.51
N TYR A 5 7.93 12.92 -1.50
CA TYR A 5 6.64 12.68 -0.85
C TYR A 5 5.98 11.43 -1.44
N LEU A 6 5.50 10.54 -0.57
CA LEU A 6 4.84 9.30 -0.97
C LEU A 6 3.35 9.34 -0.63
N HIS A 7 3.02 9.59 0.64
CA HIS A 7 1.64 9.53 1.12
C HIS A 7 1.47 10.30 2.45
N HIS A 8 0.23 10.63 2.79
CA HIS A 8 -0.15 11.12 4.11
C HIS A 8 -1.45 10.47 4.56
N THR A 9 -1.61 10.32 5.86
CA THR A 9 -2.90 9.92 6.44
C THR A 9 -3.25 10.77 7.65
N LYS A 10 -4.55 10.88 7.90
CA LYS A 10 -5.10 11.44 9.12
C LYS A 10 -5.99 10.36 9.73
N SER A 11 -5.48 9.68 10.76
CA SER A 11 -6.31 8.75 11.54
C SER A 11 -6.68 9.36 12.87
N GLN A 12 -7.84 8.98 13.39
CA GLN A 12 -8.30 9.44 14.71
C GLN A 12 -7.37 8.95 15.83
N LEU A 13 -6.78 7.75 15.67
CA LEU A 13 -5.94 7.12 16.70
C LEU A 13 -4.46 7.51 16.64
N ARG A 14 -3.93 7.84 15.47
CA ARG A 14 -2.47 8.07 15.27
C ARG A 14 -2.13 9.46 14.73
N GLY A 15 -3.08 10.40 14.77
CA GLY A 15 -2.85 11.77 14.31
C GLY A 15 -2.55 11.86 12.81
N ARG A 16 -1.76 12.87 12.42
CA ARG A 16 -1.32 13.08 11.03
C ARG A 16 0.04 12.44 10.82
N GLN A 17 0.18 11.61 9.80
CA GLN A 17 1.45 11.00 9.39
C GLN A 17 1.75 11.33 7.94
N PHE A 18 3.05 11.46 7.64
CA PHE A 18 3.58 11.74 6.31
C PHE A 18 4.71 10.76 6.03
N TRP A 19 4.63 10.09 4.89
CA TRP A 19 5.66 9.18 4.41
C TRP A 19 6.43 9.80 3.25
N PHE A 20 7.74 9.65 3.32
CA PHE A 20 8.65 10.05 2.27
C PHE A 20 9.50 8.85 1.86
N TYR A 21 9.74 8.72 0.56
CA TYR A 21 10.46 7.61 -0.04
C TYR A 21 11.75 8.09 -0.68
N HIS A 22 12.84 7.36 -0.47
CA HIS A 22 14.12 7.59 -1.14
C HIS A 22 14.46 6.36 -1.96
N HIS A 23 14.54 6.53 -3.28
CA HIS A 23 15.13 5.52 -4.15
C HIS A 23 16.65 5.57 -4.00
N HIS A 24 17.24 4.44 -3.62
CA HIS A 24 18.66 4.25 -3.44
C HIS A 24 19.16 3.31 -4.54
N HIS A 25 20.20 3.75 -5.23
CA HIS A 25 20.98 2.94 -6.17
C HIS A 25 22.44 3.06 -5.75
N ASP A 26 23.11 1.93 -5.54
CA ASP A 26 24.54 1.87 -5.23
C ASP A 26 25.28 1.37 -6.46
N ASP A 27 26.06 2.25 -7.10
CA ASP A 27 26.81 1.92 -8.30
C ASP A 27 27.94 0.90 -8.01
N THR A 28 28.28 0.69 -6.74
CA THR A 28 29.32 -0.26 -6.31
C THR A 28 28.77 -1.62 -5.87
N ASP A 29 27.49 -1.72 -5.52
CA ASP A 29 26.82 -2.98 -5.19
C ASP A 29 25.37 -2.97 -5.70
N PRO A 30 25.09 -3.54 -6.90
CA PRO A 30 23.76 -3.52 -7.50
C PRO A 30 22.70 -4.27 -6.67
N ARG A 31 23.09 -5.03 -5.64
CA ARG A 31 22.16 -5.65 -4.70
C ARG A 31 21.61 -4.67 -3.66
N LYS A 32 22.18 -3.47 -3.54
CA LYS A 32 21.74 -2.39 -2.65
C LYS A 32 20.86 -1.37 -3.37
N ILE A 33 20.04 -1.86 -4.31
CA ILE A 33 19.01 -1.09 -4.97
C ILE A 33 17.66 -1.39 -4.30
N ASN A 34 16.87 -0.35 -4.02
CA ASN A 34 15.45 -0.53 -3.72
C ASN A 34 14.60 -0.17 -4.94
N LEU A 35 13.30 -0.43 -4.88
CA LEU A 35 12.39 -0.10 -5.97
C LEU A 35 12.49 1.39 -6.34
N SER A 36 12.42 1.71 -7.63
CA SER A 36 12.16 3.08 -8.07
C SER A 36 10.79 3.54 -7.57
N PHE A 37 10.53 4.85 -7.63
CA PHE A 37 9.25 5.38 -7.16
C PHE A 37 8.03 4.78 -7.90
N PRO A 38 8.02 4.63 -9.24
CA PRO A 38 6.93 3.95 -9.95
C PRO A 38 6.78 2.48 -9.57
N GLU A 39 7.89 1.76 -9.39
CA GLU A 39 7.88 0.34 -9.00
C GLU A 39 7.34 0.15 -7.59
N ALA A 40 7.75 1.01 -6.65
CA ALA A 40 7.23 1.01 -5.28
C ALA A 40 5.71 1.28 -5.26
N TYR A 41 5.24 2.26 -6.05
CA TYR A 41 3.82 2.55 -6.19
C TYR A 41 3.03 1.36 -6.74
N LYS A 42 3.56 0.71 -7.79
CA LYS A 42 2.94 -0.49 -8.37
C LYS A 42 2.91 -1.66 -7.39
N TRP A 43 3.96 -1.83 -6.59
CA TRP A 43 4.03 -2.85 -5.56
C TRP A 43 3.00 -2.64 -4.44
N MET A 44 2.72 -1.39 -4.05
CA MET A 44 1.69 -1.07 -3.06
C MET A 44 0.27 -1.49 -3.49
N GLY A 45 0.02 -1.57 -4.81
CA GLY A 45 -1.23 -2.04 -5.38
C GLY A 45 -1.68 -1.24 -6.59
N ASN A 46 -2.81 -1.64 -7.18
CA ASN A 46 -3.46 -0.88 -8.26
C ASN A 46 -4.58 -0.01 -7.68
N PHE A 47 -4.41 1.30 -7.78
CA PHE A 47 -5.38 2.30 -7.30
C PHE A 47 -6.06 3.08 -8.45
N ASP A 48 -5.85 2.69 -9.71
CA ASP A 48 -6.30 3.45 -10.91
C ASP A 48 -7.82 3.59 -10.99
N LYS A 49 -8.56 2.63 -10.41
CA LYS A 49 -10.02 2.64 -10.37
C LYS A 49 -10.59 3.55 -9.28
N GLU A 50 -9.77 4.03 -8.33
CA GLU A 50 -10.24 4.83 -7.20
C GLU A 50 -10.20 6.33 -7.52
N LYS A 51 -11.32 6.84 -8.03
CA LYS A 51 -11.46 8.25 -8.43
C LYS A 51 -11.68 9.20 -7.24
N ASN A 52 -12.14 8.69 -6.11
CA ASN A 52 -12.39 9.52 -4.93
C ASN A 52 -11.08 9.74 -4.15
N PRO A 53 -10.59 10.98 -3.99
CA PRO A 53 -9.30 11.23 -3.34
C PRO A 53 -9.22 10.75 -1.89
N ALA A 54 -10.32 10.86 -1.13
CA ALA A 54 -10.36 10.40 0.26
C ALA A 54 -10.28 8.88 0.35
N LYS A 55 -10.99 8.18 -0.54
CA LYS A 55 -10.96 6.71 -0.60
C LYS A 55 -9.63 6.19 -1.14
N TYR A 56 -9.05 6.86 -2.12
CA TYR A 56 -7.69 6.59 -2.61
C TYR A 56 -6.68 6.68 -1.47
N ALA A 57 -6.72 7.78 -0.70
CA ALA A 57 -5.82 7.97 0.43
C ALA A 57 -6.03 6.89 1.51
N ALA A 58 -7.28 6.56 1.84
CA ALA A 58 -7.59 5.51 2.81
C ALA A 58 -7.08 4.12 2.37
N ARG A 59 -7.16 3.79 1.08
CA ARG A 59 -6.65 2.52 0.54
C ARG A 59 -5.13 2.45 0.58
N MET A 60 -4.43 3.51 0.15
CA MET A 60 -2.96 3.56 0.24
C MET A 60 -2.47 3.50 1.68
N ALA A 61 -3.21 4.05 2.64
CA ALA A 61 -2.85 4.01 4.06
C ALA A 61 -2.72 2.57 4.61
N LEU A 62 -3.41 1.59 4.03
CA LEU A 62 -3.33 0.18 4.45
C LEU A 62 -1.91 -0.39 4.30
N CYS A 63 -1.17 0.06 3.29
CA CYS A 63 0.21 -0.36 3.03
C CYS A 63 1.21 0.07 4.12
N PHE A 64 0.84 1.02 4.98
CA PHE A 64 1.69 1.56 6.04
C PHE A 64 1.28 1.10 7.45
N THR A 65 0.38 0.12 7.52
CA THR A 65 0.01 -0.49 8.79
C THR A 65 1.11 -1.42 9.29
N SER A 66 1.40 -1.35 10.59
CA SER A 66 2.33 -2.29 11.21
C SER A 66 1.65 -3.65 11.34
N THR A 67 2.06 -4.60 10.51
CA THR A 67 1.51 -5.96 10.48
C THR A 67 2.64 -6.98 10.56
N THR A 68 2.34 -8.17 11.09
CA THR A 68 3.25 -9.32 11.05
C THR A 68 2.82 -10.20 9.89
N ALA A 69 3.74 -10.45 8.94
CA ALA A 69 3.48 -11.38 7.85
C ALA A 69 3.28 -12.79 8.41
N THR A 70 2.19 -13.46 8.00
CA THR A 70 1.82 -14.79 8.51
C THR A 70 2.12 -15.89 7.49
N VAL A 71 1.39 -15.91 6.38
CA VAL A 71 1.53 -16.92 5.33
C VAL A 71 1.24 -16.30 3.96
N GLN A 72 2.03 -16.70 2.96
CA GLN A 72 1.70 -16.41 1.57
C GLN A 72 0.69 -17.46 1.08
N VAL A 73 -0.52 -17.01 0.76
CA VAL A 73 -1.57 -17.89 0.25
C VAL A 73 -1.44 -18.02 -1.26
N PRO A 74 -1.39 -19.23 -1.83
CA PRO A 74 -1.45 -19.45 -3.27
C PRO A 74 -2.76 -18.92 -3.87
N GLU A 75 -2.73 -18.43 -5.10
CA GLU A 75 -3.91 -17.83 -5.75
C GLU A 75 -5.09 -18.81 -5.87
N ASP A 76 -4.82 -20.10 -6.11
CA ASP A 76 -5.85 -21.16 -6.20
C ASP A 76 -6.55 -21.45 -4.85
N LYS A 77 -6.04 -20.89 -3.76
CA LYS A 77 -6.60 -21.00 -2.41
C LYS A 77 -7.34 -19.74 -1.96
N VAL A 78 -7.49 -18.72 -2.82
CA VAL A 78 -8.23 -17.50 -2.52
C VAL A 78 -9.60 -17.54 -3.19
N LEU A 79 -10.67 -17.51 -2.39
CA LEU A 79 -12.05 -17.43 -2.88
C LEU A 79 -12.57 -16.00 -2.73
N ILE A 80 -13.04 -15.41 -3.83
CA ILE A 80 -13.74 -14.11 -3.82
C ILE A 80 -15.24 -14.41 -3.91
N GLY A 81 -15.94 -14.22 -2.79
CA GLY A 81 -17.39 -14.46 -2.68
C GLY A 81 -18.20 -13.17 -2.60
N ALA A 82 -19.52 -13.30 -2.76
CA ALA A 82 -20.46 -12.23 -2.48
C ALA A 82 -20.64 -12.01 -0.98
N ASP A 83 -21.05 -10.81 -0.59
CA ASP A 83 -21.44 -10.51 0.78
C ASP A 83 -22.70 -11.31 1.17
N ILE A 84 -22.85 -11.59 2.48
CA ILE A 84 -24.03 -12.28 3.01
C ILE A 84 -25.16 -11.27 3.15
N GLU A 85 -26.33 -11.59 2.59
CA GLU A 85 -27.53 -10.77 2.69
C GLU A 85 -28.53 -11.36 3.70
N ILE A 86 -29.21 -10.48 4.45
CA ILE A 86 -30.29 -10.88 5.35
C ILE A 86 -31.59 -10.92 4.52
N ASN A 87 -32.27 -12.07 4.51
CA ASN A 87 -33.64 -12.16 3.99
C ASN A 87 -34.59 -11.44 4.95
N VAL A 88 -34.95 -10.21 4.59
CA VAL A 88 -36.03 -9.48 5.26
C VAL A 88 -37.33 -9.85 4.53
N ASN A 89 -38.03 -10.86 5.06
CA ASN A 89 -39.40 -11.18 4.69
C ASN A 89 -40.39 -10.21 5.37
#